data_AF-A0A5J6WMI7-F1
#
_entry.id   AF-A0A5J6WMI7-F1
#
_cell.length_a   1.000
_cell.length_b   1.000
_cell.length_c   1.000
_cell.angle_alpha   90.00
_cell.angle_beta   90.00
_cell.angle_gamma   90.00
#
_symmetry.space_group_name_H-M   'P 1'
#
loop_
_entity.id
_entity.type
_entity.pdbx_description
1 polymer ?
#
loop_
_entity_poly.entity_id
_entity_poly.type
_entity_poly.pdbx_seq_one_letter_code
_entity_poly.pdbx_strand_id
1 'polypeptide(L)'
;MIHNIYLLCLIFSIQYAQAVNITEVDFYVSDDIPKDVAKLKIGESITNSSLILSNSSIPLSRETGNIYYSSSIANLNYDSIEFVMAQLMAEDSSLYKMLVNSDRLSVLVMTSSQSTDLYGSTYSAYFPNVAVIDLNCDSLTLEHELGHLYGAEHEEIYDDYVFYAAICGDYTTIMNSMQPEMKEKQMIKAYSFPELKVDGLQCGNENTNNKKVILDNIGRFR
;
A
#
# COMPACT_ATOMS: atom_id res chain seq x y z
N MET A 1 42.46 -6.54 55.13
CA MET A 1 42.52 -6.48 53.65
C MET A 1 41.10 -6.48 53.12
N ILE A 2 40.68 -5.35 52.57
CA ILE A 2 39.36 -5.14 51.97
C ILE A 2 39.43 -5.73 50.56
N HIS A 3 38.49 -6.57 50.16
CA HIS A 3 38.27 -6.89 48.74
C HIS A 3 36.83 -6.53 48.38
N ASN A 4 36.73 -5.42 47.64
CA ASN A 4 35.58 -4.96 46.90
C ASN A 4 35.29 -5.95 45.77
N ILE A 5 34.08 -6.51 45.71
CA ILE A 5 33.56 -7.15 44.51
C ILE A 5 32.47 -6.24 43.97
N TYR A 6 32.80 -5.46 42.95
CA TYR A 6 31.83 -4.74 42.14
C TYR A 6 31.07 -5.75 41.28
N LEU A 7 29.80 -5.95 41.60
CA LEU A 7 28.87 -6.68 40.75
C LEU A 7 28.45 -5.75 39.61
N LEU A 8 29.08 -5.89 38.44
CA LEU A 8 28.63 -5.26 37.20
C LEU A 8 27.32 -5.93 36.76
N CYS A 9 26.21 -5.22 36.97
CA CYS A 9 24.91 -5.56 36.42
C CYS A 9 24.91 -5.17 34.93
N LEU A 10 25.18 -6.12 34.04
CA LEU A 10 24.94 -5.98 32.61
C LEU A 10 23.43 -6.04 32.37
N ILE A 11 22.79 -4.88 32.24
CA ILE A 11 21.41 -4.79 31.75
C ILE A 11 21.48 -5.04 30.24
N PHE A 12 21.26 -6.29 29.83
CA PHE A 12 20.90 -6.59 28.45
C PHE A 12 19.46 -6.09 28.24
N SER A 13 19.31 -4.97 27.54
CA SER A 13 18.03 -4.56 26.99
C SER A 13 17.59 -5.60 25.96
N ILE A 14 16.69 -6.50 26.35
CA ILE A 14 16.03 -7.40 25.42
C ILE A 14 15.10 -6.54 24.56
N GLN A 15 15.53 -6.18 23.35
CA GLN A 15 14.63 -5.71 22.31
C GLN A 15 13.70 -6.88 21.97
N TYR A 16 12.48 -6.86 22.49
CA TYR A 16 11.44 -7.76 22.03
C TYR A 16 11.18 -7.45 20.55
N ALA A 17 11.45 -8.41 19.68
CA ALA A 17 10.99 -8.34 18.30
C ALA A 17 9.46 -8.19 18.34
N GLN A 18 8.92 -7.07 17.84
CA GLN A 18 7.47 -6.96 17.65
C GLN A 18 7.02 -8.08 16.70
N ALA A 19 5.97 -8.80 17.08
CA ALA A 19 5.36 -9.77 16.19
C ALA A 19 4.86 -9.05 14.93
N VAL A 20 5.29 -9.51 13.76
CA VAL A 20 4.83 -9.00 12.47
C VAL A 20 3.45 -9.61 12.21
N ASN A 21 2.45 -8.76 11.99
CA ASN A 21 1.13 -9.22 11.56
C ASN A 21 1.14 -9.52 10.07
N ILE A 22 0.56 -10.64 9.67
CA ILE A 22 0.39 -10.98 8.26
C ILE A 22 -1.01 -10.52 7.84
N THR A 23 -1.08 -9.79 6.72
CA THR A 23 -2.34 -9.52 6.03
C THR A 23 -2.29 -10.18 4.66
N GLU A 24 -3.15 -11.17 4.46
CA GLU A 24 -3.33 -11.80 3.16
C GLU A 24 -4.18 -10.90 2.24
N VAL A 25 -3.79 -10.83 0.97
CA VAL A 25 -4.46 -10.03 -0.06
C VAL A 25 -5.01 -10.96 -1.13
N ASP A 26 -6.33 -10.92 -1.36
CA ASP A 26 -6.96 -11.69 -2.41
C ASP A 26 -6.99 -10.88 -3.71
N PHE A 27 -6.66 -11.52 -4.83
CA PHE A 27 -6.56 -10.91 -6.15
C PHE A 27 -7.64 -11.45 -7.08
N TYR A 28 -8.31 -10.53 -7.78
CA TYR A 28 -9.36 -10.83 -8.76
C TYR A 28 -8.90 -10.28 -10.10
N VAL A 29 -8.38 -11.18 -10.93
CA VAL A 29 -7.62 -10.87 -12.13
C VAL A 29 -8.52 -11.00 -13.36
N SER A 30 -8.40 -10.06 -14.28
CA SER A 30 -8.97 -10.19 -15.62
C SER A 30 -8.46 -11.45 -16.32
N ASP A 31 -9.35 -12.23 -16.93
CA ASP A 31 -9.00 -13.55 -17.48
C ASP A 31 -8.26 -13.51 -18.82
N ASP A 32 -8.22 -12.35 -19.47
CA ASP A 32 -7.38 -12.04 -20.62
C ASP A 32 -5.89 -11.85 -20.26
N ILE A 33 -5.57 -11.70 -18.97
CA ILE A 33 -4.18 -11.64 -18.49
C ILE A 33 -3.61 -13.07 -18.36
N PRO A 34 -2.45 -13.37 -19.00
CA PRO A 34 -1.81 -14.66 -18.84
C PRO A 34 -1.48 -14.98 -17.37
N LYS A 35 -1.83 -16.19 -16.92
CA LYS A 35 -1.77 -16.56 -15.50
C LYS A 35 -0.36 -16.50 -14.90
N ASP A 36 0.65 -16.86 -15.68
CA ASP A 36 2.07 -16.78 -15.32
C ASP A 36 2.54 -15.33 -15.18
N VAL A 37 2.13 -14.45 -16.08
CA VAL A 37 2.38 -13.00 -16.01
C VAL A 37 1.73 -12.41 -14.76
N ALA A 38 0.45 -12.70 -14.53
CA ALA A 38 -0.28 -12.25 -13.34
C ALA A 38 0.43 -12.68 -12.05
N LYS A 39 0.78 -13.95 -11.92
CA LYS A 39 1.46 -14.49 -10.73
C LYS A 39 2.82 -13.83 -10.49
N LEU A 40 3.61 -13.63 -11.54
CA LEU A 40 4.92 -12.98 -11.42
C LEU A 40 4.78 -11.55 -10.90
N LYS A 41 3.92 -10.76 -11.54
CA LYS A 41 3.69 -9.35 -11.21
C LYS A 41 3.06 -9.16 -9.82
N ILE A 42 2.06 -9.97 -9.48
CA ILE A 42 1.46 -9.96 -8.13
C ILE A 42 2.51 -10.31 -7.07
N GLY A 43 3.35 -11.33 -7.30
CA GLY A 43 4.42 -11.70 -6.38
C GLY A 43 5.45 -10.60 -6.17
N GLU A 44 5.83 -9.89 -7.25
CA GLU A 44 6.71 -8.72 -7.18
C GLU A 44 6.08 -7.58 -6.36
N SER A 45 4.80 -7.27 -6.60
CA SER A 45 4.08 -6.23 -5.85
C SER A 45 3.97 -6.57 -4.36
N ILE A 46 3.60 -7.81 -4.00
CA ILE A 46 3.54 -8.27 -2.60
C ILE A 46 4.91 -8.19 -1.90
N THR A 47 5.98 -8.54 -2.63
CA THR A 47 7.35 -8.42 -2.11
C THR A 47 7.70 -6.96 -1.81
N ASN A 48 7.40 -6.05 -2.75
CA ASN A 48 7.66 -4.62 -2.54
C ASN A 48 6.78 -4.03 -1.44
N SER A 49 5.50 -4.41 -1.36
CA SER A 49 4.60 -4.01 -0.27
C SER A 49 5.19 -4.34 1.10
N SER A 50 5.64 -5.58 1.29
CA SER A 50 6.25 -6.02 2.56
C SER A 50 7.56 -5.28 2.86
N LEU A 51 8.37 -5.00 1.82
CA LEU A 51 9.58 -4.19 1.96
C LEU A 51 9.25 -2.75 2.38
N ILE A 52 8.23 -2.12 1.80
CA ILE A 52 7.80 -0.76 2.12
C ILE A 52 7.36 -0.67 3.59
N LEU A 53 6.52 -1.60 4.04
CA LEU A 53 6.07 -1.68 5.44
C LEU A 53 7.26 -1.87 6.40
N SER A 54 8.20 -2.74 6.04
CA SER A 54 9.43 -2.99 6.82
C SER A 54 10.31 -1.75 6.90
N ASN A 55 10.57 -1.07 5.78
CA ASN A 55 11.36 0.17 5.73
C ASN A 55 10.71 1.29 6.54
N SER A 56 9.39 1.29 6.66
CA SER A 56 8.63 2.22 7.53
C SER A 56 8.57 1.79 8.98
N SER A 57 9.16 0.66 9.36
CA SER A 57 9.05 0.08 10.70
C SER A 57 7.59 -0.12 11.15
N ILE A 58 6.74 -0.56 10.22
CA ILE A 58 5.36 -0.99 10.51
C ILE A 58 5.41 -2.51 10.71
N PRO A 59 4.88 -3.07 11.82
CA PRO A 59 4.91 -4.51 12.10
C PRO A 59 3.79 -5.23 11.34
N LEU A 60 3.80 -5.10 10.01
CA LEU A 60 2.85 -5.68 9.07
C LEU A 60 3.63 -6.23 7.87
N SER A 61 3.18 -7.36 7.33
CA SER A 61 3.67 -7.93 6.07
C SER A 61 2.48 -8.33 5.20
N ARG A 62 2.65 -8.27 3.88
CA ARG A 62 1.65 -8.76 2.92
C ARG A 62 1.98 -10.17 2.49
N GLU A 63 0.95 -10.98 2.32
CA GLU A 63 1.06 -12.28 1.66
C GLU A 63 0.01 -12.39 0.56
N THR A 64 0.34 -13.15 -0.49
CA THR A 64 -0.63 -13.48 -1.53
C THR A 64 -1.65 -14.45 -0.96
N GLY A 65 -2.92 -14.04 -0.92
CA GLY A 65 -4.05 -14.91 -0.63
C GLY A 65 -4.48 -15.67 -1.88
N ASN A 66 -5.78 -15.69 -2.14
CA ASN A 66 -6.34 -16.35 -3.32
C ASN A 66 -6.16 -15.50 -4.58
N ILE A 67 -6.01 -16.16 -5.73
CA ILE A 67 -6.01 -15.52 -7.05
C ILE A 67 -7.16 -16.10 -7.86
N TYR A 68 -8.18 -15.28 -8.11
CA TYR A 68 -9.34 -15.59 -8.93
C TYR A 68 -9.18 -14.96 -10.31
N TYR A 69 -9.71 -15.62 -11.34
CA TYR A 69 -9.73 -15.08 -12.70
C TYR A 69 -11.19 -14.93 -13.14
N SER A 70 -11.56 -13.78 -13.72
CA SER A 70 -12.94 -13.49 -14.08
C SER A 70 -13.05 -12.82 -15.45
N SER A 71 -13.89 -13.41 -16.31
CA SER A 71 -14.30 -12.82 -17.58
C SER A 71 -15.13 -11.55 -17.40
N SER A 72 -15.81 -11.38 -16.26
CA SER A 72 -16.58 -10.15 -15.99
C SER A 72 -15.68 -8.93 -15.94
N ILE A 73 -14.43 -9.10 -15.49
CA ILE A 73 -13.43 -8.01 -15.42
C ILE A 73 -12.93 -7.66 -16.83
N ALA A 74 -12.64 -8.67 -17.66
CA ALA A 74 -12.15 -8.47 -19.03
C ALA A 74 -13.16 -7.75 -19.94
N ASN A 75 -14.46 -7.85 -19.61
CA ASN A 75 -15.54 -7.23 -20.38
C ASN A 75 -15.97 -5.85 -19.84
N LEU A 76 -15.32 -5.33 -18.80
CA LEU A 76 -15.64 -3.99 -18.29
C LEU A 76 -15.28 -2.94 -19.33
N ASN A 77 -16.21 -2.02 -19.57
CA ASN A 77 -16.00 -0.86 -20.42
C ASN A 77 -15.99 0.40 -19.56
N TYR A 78 -14.80 0.96 -19.35
CA TYR A 78 -14.59 2.11 -18.47
C TYR A 78 -13.67 3.13 -19.14
N ASP A 79 -13.94 4.42 -18.89
CA ASP A 79 -13.16 5.53 -19.45
C ASP A 79 -11.88 5.80 -18.63
N SER A 80 -11.89 5.47 -17.34
CA SER A 80 -10.80 5.68 -16.39
C SER A 80 -10.82 4.58 -15.33
N ILE A 81 -9.65 4.21 -14.81
CA ILE A 81 -9.50 3.14 -13.79
C ILE A 81 -10.34 3.42 -12.55
N GLU A 82 -10.61 4.69 -12.25
CA GLU A 82 -11.40 5.15 -11.12
C GLU A 82 -12.90 4.74 -11.22
N PHE A 83 -13.41 4.51 -12.44
CA PHE A 83 -14.80 4.10 -12.68
C PHE A 83 -14.99 2.58 -12.73
N VAL A 84 -13.91 1.80 -12.62
CA VAL A 84 -13.95 0.34 -12.73
C VAL A 84 -14.92 -0.29 -11.74
N MET A 85 -14.91 0.14 -10.48
CA MET A 85 -15.80 -0.44 -9.47
C MET A 85 -17.27 -0.09 -9.73
N ALA A 86 -17.55 1.11 -10.24
CA ALA A 86 -18.91 1.50 -10.62
C ALA A 86 -19.41 0.68 -11.83
N GLN A 87 -18.54 0.45 -12.82
CA GLN A 87 -18.86 -0.40 -13.96
C GLN A 87 -19.07 -1.86 -13.53
N LEU A 88 -18.20 -2.39 -12.66
CA LEU A 88 -18.33 -3.75 -12.14
C LEU A 88 -19.63 -3.94 -11.36
N MET A 89 -20.04 -2.94 -10.56
CA MET A 89 -21.34 -2.96 -9.86
C MET A 89 -22.52 -3.08 -10.83
N ALA A 90 -22.45 -2.42 -11.99
CA ALA A 90 -23.49 -2.44 -13.01
C ALA A 90 -23.53 -3.77 -13.80
N GLU A 91 -22.37 -4.30 -14.18
CA GLU A 91 -22.26 -5.47 -15.06
C GLU A 91 -22.27 -6.81 -14.30
N ASP A 92 -21.64 -6.87 -13.13
CA ASP A 92 -21.56 -8.07 -12.29
C ASP A 92 -21.72 -7.72 -10.81
N SER A 93 -22.97 -7.43 -10.43
CA SER A 93 -23.32 -7.12 -9.05
C SER A 93 -22.99 -8.24 -8.05
N SER A 94 -22.80 -9.49 -8.51
CA SER A 94 -22.44 -10.62 -7.65
C SER A 94 -20.96 -10.55 -7.29
N LEU A 95 -20.09 -10.39 -8.28
CA LEU A 95 -18.66 -10.20 -8.05
C LEU A 95 -18.39 -8.91 -7.26
N TYR A 96 -19.05 -7.81 -7.60
CA TYR A 96 -18.99 -6.57 -6.83
C TYR A 96 -19.31 -6.80 -5.34
N LYS A 97 -20.44 -7.46 -5.02
CA LYS A 97 -20.82 -7.78 -3.64
C LYS A 97 -19.83 -8.70 -2.94
N MET A 98 -19.22 -9.63 -3.65
CA MET A 98 -18.19 -10.52 -3.09
C MET A 98 -16.97 -9.73 -2.64
N LEU A 99 -16.52 -8.77 -3.46
CA LEU A 99 -15.37 -7.92 -3.15
C LEU A 99 -15.64 -7.03 -1.93
N VAL A 100 -16.72 -6.25 -1.95
CA VAL A 100 -16.99 -5.22 -0.93
C VAL A 100 -17.46 -5.77 0.42
N ASN A 101 -17.94 -7.02 0.46
CA ASN A 101 -18.33 -7.69 1.71
C ASN A 101 -17.25 -8.65 2.24
N SER A 102 -16.08 -8.69 1.61
CA SER A 102 -14.95 -9.48 2.12
C SER A 102 -14.36 -8.81 3.36
N ASP A 103 -14.08 -9.60 4.40
CA ASP A 103 -13.32 -9.14 5.58
C ASP A 103 -11.82 -8.96 5.25
N ARG A 104 -11.38 -9.43 4.08
CA ARG A 104 -10.00 -9.36 3.60
C ARG A 104 -9.83 -8.25 2.58
N LEU A 105 -8.59 -7.82 2.43
CA LEU A 105 -8.19 -6.95 1.32
C LEU A 105 -8.43 -7.67 0.00
N SER A 106 -9.15 -7.00 -0.90
CA SER A 106 -9.42 -7.48 -2.25
C SER A 106 -8.83 -6.52 -3.27
N VAL A 107 -8.10 -7.05 -4.25
CA VAL A 107 -7.49 -6.27 -5.31
C VAL A 107 -8.02 -6.72 -6.65
N LEU A 108 -8.71 -5.83 -7.35
CA LEU A 108 -9.09 -6.04 -8.74
C LEU A 108 -7.89 -5.73 -9.63
N VAL A 109 -7.49 -6.68 -10.47
CA VAL A 109 -6.30 -6.60 -11.32
C VAL A 109 -6.71 -6.65 -12.79
N MET A 110 -6.30 -5.66 -13.55
CA MET A 110 -6.62 -5.52 -14.97
C MET A 110 -5.41 -5.00 -15.73
N THR A 111 -5.53 -4.93 -17.05
CA THR A 111 -4.58 -4.18 -17.89
C THR A 111 -5.37 -3.11 -18.62
N SER A 112 -5.08 -1.84 -18.39
CA SER A 112 -5.73 -0.80 -19.19
C SER A 112 -5.23 -0.90 -20.63
N SER A 113 -6.16 -0.91 -21.58
CA SER A 113 -5.86 -0.78 -23.01
C SER A 113 -5.74 0.69 -23.43
N GLN A 114 -6.18 1.61 -22.56
CA GLN A 114 -6.16 3.05 -22.75
C GLN A 114 -5.17 3.65 -21.76
N SER A 115 -4.27 4.50 -22.25
CA SER A 115 -3.31 5.26 -21.42
C SER A 115 -4.05 6.13 -20.43
N THR A 116 -4.35 5.61 -19.24
CA THR A 116 -4.77 6.42 -18.11
C THR A 116 -3.51 6.97 -17.43
N ASP A 117 -3.53 8.25 -17.06
CA ASP A 117 -2.48 8.85 -16.20
C ASP A 117 -2.45 8.21 -14.79
N LEU A 118 -3.48 7.41 -14.46
CA LEU A 118 -3.65 6.71 -13.20
C LEU A 118 -3.38 5.22 -13.37
N TYR A 119 -2.65 4.68 -12.40
CA TYR A 119 -2.15 3.30 -12.37
C TYR A 119 -2.87 2.42 -11.34
N GLY A 120 -3.58 3.05 -10.42
CA GLY A 120 -4.44 2.42 -9.43
C GLY A 120 -5.58 3.33 -9.05
N SER A 121 -6.54 2.79 -8.30
CA SER A 121 -7.54 3.60 -7.60
C SER A 121 -8.06 2.90 -6.36
N THR A 122 -8.39 3.73 -5.38
CA THR A 122 -9.01 3.33 -4.12
C THR A 122 -10.06 4.36 -3.73
N TYR A 123 -11.26 3.89 -3.36
CA TYR A 123 -12.32 4.72 -2.81
C TYR A 123 -12.77 4.16 -1.46
N SER A 124 -11.94 4.36 -0.44
CA SER A 124 -12.09 3.74 0.89
C SER A 124 -13.42 4.09 1.60
N ALA A 125 -14.06 5.19 1.23
CA ALA A 125 -15.38 5.59 1.74
C ALA A 125 -16.54 4.72 1.21
N TYR A 126 -16.40 4.15 0.02
CA TYR A 126 -17.44 3.34 -0.63
C TYR A 126 -17.06 1.85 -0.71
N PHE A 127 -15.78 1.56 -0.91
CA PHE A 127 -15.24 0.21 -1.05
C PHE A 127 -14.10 0.04 -0.04
N PRO A 128 -14.43 -0.17 1.26
CA PRO A 128 -13.50 0.01 2.37
C PRO A 128 -12.35 -1.01 2.44
N ASN A 129 -12.36 -2.04 1.60
CA ASN A 129 -11.40 -3.13 1.55
C ASN A 129 -10.95 -3.45 0.10
N VAL A 130 -11.33 -2.62 -0.89
CA VAL A 130 -11.07 -2.91 -2.31
C VAL A 130 -10.15 -1.86 -2.92
N ALA A 131 -9.09 -2.33 -3.56
CA ALA A 131 -8.24 -1.54 -4.44
C ALA A 131 -8.36 -2.05 -5.89
N VAL A 132 -8.16 -1.17 -6.86
CA VAL A 132 -8.04 -1.52 -8.28
C VAL A 132 -6.65 -1.15 -8.74
N ILE A 133 -5.95 -2.06 -9.42
CA ILE A 133 -4.64 -1.79 -10.00
C ILE A 133 -4.60 -2.22 -11.47
N ASP A 134 -3.82 -1.48 -12.25
CA ASP A 134 -3.38 -1.92 -13.56
C ASP A 134 -2.04 -2.66 -13.43
N LEU A 135 -1.97 -3.86 -14.00
CA LEU A 135 -0.81 -4.75 -13.92
C LEU A 135 0.40 -4.27 -14.75
N ASN A 136 0.17 -3.35 -15.69
CA ASN A 136 1.24 -2.71 -16.48
C ASN A 136 2.01 -1.66 -15.68
N CYS A 137 1.52 -1.29 -14.50
CA CYS A 137 2.10 -0.29 -13.63
C CYS A 137 3.30 -0.82 -12.87
N ASP A 138 3.99 0.09 -12.18
CA ASP A 138 5.09 -0.31 -11.33
C ASP A 138 4.59 -1.13 -10.13
N SER A 139 5.46 -1.99 -9.61
CA SER A 139 5.14 -2.91 -8.51
C SER A 139 4.81 -2.21 -7.17
N LEU A 140 4.99 -0.89 -7.08
CA LEU A 140 4.74 -0.12 -5.87
C LEU A 140 3.29 0.38 -5.81
N THR A 141 2.58 0.43 -6.95
CA THR A 141 1.16 0.81 -7.02
C THR A 141 0.29 0.02 -6.05
N LEU A 142 0.55 -1.28 -5.87
CA LEU A 142 -0.22 -2.10 -4.92
C LEU A 142 -0.18 -1.51 -3.50
N GLU A 143 1.01 -1.25 -2.96
CA GLU A 143 1.11 -0.74 -1.58
C GLU A 143 0.60 0.68 -1.46
N HIS A 144 0.72 1.49 -2.50
CA HIS A 144 0.13 2.82 -2.56
C HIS A 144 -1.39 2.76 -2.35
N GLU A 145 -2.09 1.94 -3.15
CA GLU A 145 -3.54 1.77 -3.05
C GLU A 145 -3.97 1.11 -1.73
N LEU A 146 -3.23 0.10 -1.28
CA LEU A 146 -3.48 -0.49 0.04
C LEU A 146 -3.27 0.54 1.16
N GLY A 147 -2.32 1.46 1.02
CA GLY A 147 -2.10 2.57 1.95
C GLY A 147 -3.36 3.41 2.15
N HIS A 148 -4.03 3.79 1.07
CA HIS A 148 -5.31 4.52 1.13
C HIS A 148 -6.40 3.76 1.89
N LEU A 149 -6.46 2.42 1.79
CA LEU A 149 -7.41 1.61 2.56
C LEU A 149 -7.16 1.63 4.08
N TYR A 150 -5.91 1.88 4.49
CA TYR A 150 -5.54 2.11 5.89
C TYR A 150 -5.59 3.60 6.28
N GLY A 151 -5.96 4.49 5.36
CA GLY A 151 -6.12 5.93 5.57
C GLY A 151 -4.86 6.76 5.32
N ALA A 152 -3.80 6.17 4.75
CA ALA A 152 -2.67 6.98 4.30
C ALA A 152 -3.10 7.87 3.14
N GLU A 153 -2.62 9.10 3.12
CA GLU A 153 -3.00 10.09 2.11
C GLU A 153 -1.78 10.58 1.32
N HIS A 154 -2.09 11.19 0.18
CA HIS A 154 -1.11 11.89 -0.64
C HIS A 154 -0.45 13.05 0.10
N GLU A 155 0.54 13.70 -0.50
CA GLU A 155 0.98 15.02 -0.08
C GLU A 155 -0.18 16.02 -0.10
N GLU A 156 -0.14 16.99 0.79
CA GLU A 156 -1.25 17.92 0.97
C GLU A 156 -1.07 19.29 0.34
N ILE A 157 -2.21 19.94 0.08
CA ILE A 157 -2.33 21.39 -0.06
C ILE A 157 -3.36 22.04 0.93
N TYR A 158 -4.28 21.36 1.68
CA TYR A 158 -5.44 22.10 2.27
C TYR A 158 -6.12 21.73 3.63
N ASP A 159 -5.59 20.90 4.54
CA ASP A 159 -6.27 20.43 5.76
C ASP A 159 -5.29 20.07 6.90
N ASP A 160 -5.38 20.78 8.02
CA ASP A 160 -4.41 20.74 9.13
C ASP A 160 -4.43 19.42 9.96
N TYR A 161 -5.19 18.39 9.56
CA TYR A 161 -5.52 17.23 10.41
C TYR A 161 -5.19 15.84 9.85
N VAL A 162 -4.71 15.70 8.62
CA VAL A 162 -4.30 14.38 8.08
C VAL A 162 -2.78 14.30 7.98
N PHE A 163 -2.22 13.10 8.03
CA PHE A 163 -0.79 12.89 7.88
C PHE A 163 -0.50 12.49 6.43
N TYR A 164 0.58 13.04 5.85
CA TYR A 164 0.74 13.03 4.39
C TYR A 164 2.02 12.36 3.90
N ALA A 165 2.10 12.12 2.60
CA ALA A 165 3.34 11.77 1.92
C ALA A 165 4.42 12.84 2.20
N ALA A 166 5.69 12.41 2.33
CA ALA A 166 6.81 13.32 2.51
C ALA A 166 7.54 13.55 1.18
N ILE A 167 7.94 14.81 0.97
CA ILE A 167 8.77 15.25 -0.15
C ILE A 167 10.02 15.91 0.43
N CYS A 168 11.21 15.50 -0.04
CA CYS A 168 12.49 16.01 0.47
C CYS A 168 13.56 15.97 -0.64
N GLY A 169 14.08 17.14 -1.03
CA GLY A 169 15.04 17.21 -2.14
C GLY A 169 14.48 16.56 -3.41
N ASP A 170 15.22 15.59 -3.96
CA ASP A 170 14.84 14.81 -5.15
C ASP A 170 14.03 13.55 -4.83
N TYR A 171 13.55 13.40 -3.59
CA TYR A 171 12.87 12.20 -3.12
C TYR A 171 11.41 12.45 -2.76
N THR A 172 10.59 11.40 -2.90
CA THR A 172 9.20 11.36 -2.41
C THR A 172 8.85 9.98 -1.85
N THR A 173 7.98 9.90 -0.85
CA THR A 173 7.51 8.62 -0.27
C THR A 173 6.42 7.94 -1.10
N ILE A 174 6.10 6.68 -0.77
CA ILE A 174 5.22 5.84 -1.58
C ILE A 174 3.85 6.45 -1.91
N MET A 175 3.31 7.27 -0.99
CA MET A 175 2.00 7.91 -1.16
C MET A 175 2.03 9.16 -2.04
N ASN A 176 3.05 9.39 -2.87
CA ASN A 176 3.05 10.58 -3.74
C ASN A 176 1.87 10.59 -4.73
N SER A 177 1.27 11.75 -5.01
CA SER A 177 0.12 11.86 -5.93
C SER A 177 0.46 11.73 -7.42
N MET A 178 1.73 11.49 -7.78
CA MET A 178 2.24 11.45 -9.15
C MET A 178 1.96 12.72 -9.98
N GLN A 179 1.71 13.86 -9.32
CA GLN A 179 1.67 15.17 -9.99
C GLN A 179 2.95 15.40 -10.83
N PRO A 180 2.90 16.20 -11.91
CA PRO A 180 4.04 16.35 -12.84
C PRO A 180 5.38 16.65 -12.17
N GLU A 181 5.35 17.49 -11.14
CA GLU A 181 6.49 17.85 -10.28
C GLU A 181 7.04 16.70 -9.41
N MET A 182 6.24 15.68 -9.15
CA MET A 182 6.63 14.48 -8.43
C MET A 182 7.16 13.39 -9.36
N LYS A 183 6.80 13.39 -10.66
CA LYS A 183 7.24 12.37 -11.64
C LYS A 183 8.75 12.33 -11.85
N GLU A 184 9.44 13.44 -11.62
CA GLU A 184 10.90 13.52 -11.73
C GLU A 184 11.63 13.12 -10.45
N LYS A 185 10.91 12.93 -9.33
CA LYS A 185 11.50 12.57 -8.04
C LYS A 185 11.71 11.06 -7.92
N GLN A 186 12.76 10.67 -7.22
CA GLN A 186 13.03 9.29 -6.89
C GLN A 186 12.09 8.83 -5.77
N MET A 187 11.43 7.69 -6.00
CA MET A 187 10.57 7.06 -5.00
C MET A 187 11.38 6.43 -3.86
N ILE A 188 11.06 6.82 -2.63
CA ILE A 188 11.47 6.13 -1.41
C ILE A 188 10.47 4.99 -1.19
N LYS A 189 10.96 3.75 -1.10
CA LYS A 189 10.16 2.57 -0.75
C LYS A 189 9.82 2.54 0.75
N ALA A 190 9.12 3.56 1.23
CA ALA A 190 8.64 3.72 2.60
C ALA A 190 7.45 4.68 2.61
N TYR A 191 6.51 4.47 3.53
CA TYR A 191 5.63 5.52 4.05
C TYR A 191 6.44 6.57 4.81
N SER A 192 5.91 7.80 4.87
CA SER A 192 6.46 8.92 5.62
C SER A 192 6.37 8.72 7.15
N PHE A 193 7.38 9.19 7.88
CA PHE A 193 7.43 9.22 9.35
C PHE A 193 8.51 10.21 9.84
N PRO A 194 8.39 10.76 11.07
CA PRO A 194 9.26 11.83 11.57
C PRO A 194 10.76 11.51 11.60
N GLU A 195 11.14 10.24 11.74
CA GLU A 195 12.56 9.85 11.78
C GLU A 195 13.14 9.49 10.40
N LEU A 196 12.32 9.51 9.34
CA LEU A 196 12.76 9.11 8.00
C LEU A 196 13.83 10.09 7.47
N LYS A 197 15.00 9.55 7.12
CA LYS A 197 16.09 10.31 6.51
C LYS A 197 16.64 9.60 5.28
N VAL A 198 16.91 10.37 4.23
CA VAL A 198 17.52 9.90 2.99
C VAL A 198 18.69 10.81 2.66
N ASP A 199 19.89 10.26 2.51
CA ASP A 199 21.14 11.02 2.28
C ASP A 199 21.36 12.18 3.26
N GLY A 200 20.95 11.99 4.51
CA GLY A 200 21.02 13.02 5.56
C GLY A 200 19.94 14.08 5.49
N LEU A 201 19.10 14.11 4.45
CA LEU A 201 17.91 14.95 4.37
C LEU A 201 16.79 14.39 5.24
N GLN A 202 16.11 15.27 5.95
CA GLN A 202 14.92 14.93 6.73
C GLN A 202 13.72 14.76 5.79
N CYS A 203 13.15 13.56 5.73
CA CYS A 203 12.15 13.12 4.77
C CYS A 203 10.83 12.72 5.45
N GLY A 204 10.46 13.49 6.47
CA GLY A 204 9.26 13.30 7.27
C GLY A 204 9.30 14.21 8.49
N ASN A 205 8.13 14.49 9.05
CA ASN A 205 7.93 15.32 10.24
C ASN A 205 6.59 14.93 10.87
N GLU A 206 6.18 15.65 11.92
CA GLU A 206 4.91 15.40 12.60
C GLU A 206 3.70 15.43 11.66
N ASN A 207 3.72 16.24 10.59
CA ASN A 207 2.59 16.36 9.65
C ASN A 207 2.71 15.41 8.44
N THR A 208 3.86 14.76 8.26
CA THR A 208 4.14 13.82 7.16
C THR A 208 4.47 12.46 7.76
N ASN A 209 3.43 11.81 8.28
CA ASN A 209 3.54 10.63 9.12
C ASN A 209 2.47 9.58 8.77
N ASN A 210 2.42 9.17 7.51
CA ASN A 210 1.53 8.09 7.07
C ASN A 210 1.74 6.80 7.88
N LYS A 211 2.97 6.54 8.37
CA LYS A 211 3.25 5.45 9.30
C LYS A 211 2.30 5.45 10.49
N LYS A 212 2.06 6.60 11.13
CA LYS A 212 1.15 6.70 12.27
C LYS A 212 -0.27 6.29 11.89
N VAL A 213 -0.77 6.73 10.74
CA VAL A 213 -2.12 6.39 10.27
C VAL A 213 -2.27 4.89 10.03
N ILE A 214 -1.29 4.27 9.38
CA ILE A 214 -1.28 2.81 9.18
C ILE A 214 -1.29 2.08 10.53
N LEU A 215 -0.48 2.52 11.49
CA LEU A 215 -0.42 1.90 12.83
C LEU A 215 -1.74 2.02 13.59
N ASP A 216 -2.39 3.19 13.54
CA ASP A 216 -3.68 3.42 14.19
C ASP A 216 -4.79 2.53 13.58
N ASN A 217 -4.63 2.12 12.31
CA ASN A 217 -5.58 1.27 11.57
C ASN A 217 -5.11 -0.18 11.35
N ILE A 218 -4.01 -0.62 11.99
CA ILE A 218 -3.35 -1.91 11.69
C ILE A 218 -4.25 -3.14 11.95
N GLY A 219 -5.30 -2.98 12.75
CA GLY A 219 -6.27 -4.04 13.05
C GLY A 219 -7.41 -4.18 12.05
N ARG A 220 -7.49 -3.32 11.02
CA ARG A 220 -8.66 -3.20 10.13
C ARG A 220 -8.89 -4.44 9.25
N PHE A 221 -7.83 -5.10 8.81
CA PHE A 221 -7.90 -6.26 7.91
C PHE A 221 -7.08 -7.40 8.53
N ARG A 222 -7.77 -8.33 9.18
CA ARG A 222 -7.20 -9.50 9.87
C ARG A 222 -7.99 -10.75 9.55
#